data_AF-A0A8T5JXM8-F1
#
_entry.id   AF-A0A8T5JXM8-F1
#
_cell.length_a   1.000
_cell.length_b   1.000
_cell.length_c   1.000
_cell.angle_alpha   90.00
_cell.angle_beta   90.00
_cell.angle_gamma   90.00
#
_symmetry.space_group_name_H-M   'P 1'
#
loop_
_entity.id
_entity.type
_entity.pdbx_description
1 polymer ?
#
loop_
_entity_poly.entity_id
_entity_poly.type
_entity_poly.pdbx_seq_one_letter_code
_entity_poly.pdbx_strand_id
1 'polypeptide(L)'
;MSEIEAQVEAPVEETEAVVEDQETEAVVDTKNQPETKKEGPEKWGIAHIFSTFNNTIIHMTDLTGAETVSISSGGIHVTADRYESSPFAAMKAANSVVEATRVKGFTGFHIRVRAVGGVGSRVPGPGAQAAIRALARGGFKIGRIDDVTPIPHDTTRKKGGKRGRRV
;
A
#
# COMPACT_ATOMS: atom_id res chain seq x y z
N MET A 1 -28.40 76.01 10.48
CA MET A 1 -28.80 74.66 10.02
C MET A 1 -27.57 73.98 9.40
N SER A 2 -26.42 73.99 10.10
CA SER A 2 -26.05 73.10 11.22
C SER A 2 -25.67 71.70 10.70
N GLU A 3 -24.39 71.43 10.46
CA GLU A 3 -23.42 70.79 11.40
C GLU A 3 -23.44 69.24 11.22
N ILE A 4 -22.37 68.42 11.31
CA ILE A 4 -20.92 68.55 11.61
C ILE A 4 -20.23 67.23 11.12
N GLU A 5 -18.95 67.09 10.72
CA GLU A 5 -17.95 68.01 10.13
C GLU A 5 -16.75 67.25 9.49
N ALA A 6 -16.11 67.85 8.47
CA ALA A 6 -14.65 67.83 8.16
C ALA A 6 -13.85 66.52 7.87
N GLN A 7 -12.61 66.69 7.37
CA GLN A 7 -11.70 65.66 6.77
C GLN A 7 -10.29 65.68 7.42
N VAL A 8 -9.27 65.09 6.74
CA VAL A 8 -7.78 65.20 6.94
C VAL A 8 -7.20 64.23 8.00
N GLU A 9 -6.05 63.54 7.83
CA GLU A 9 -5.18 63.12 6.69
C GLU A 9 -4.17 62.02 7.20
N ALA A 10 -3.31 61.45 6.34
CA ALA A 10 -2.28 60.43 6.70
C ALA A 10 -0.94 61.09 7.15
N PRO A 11 0.18 60.42 7.58
CA PRO A 11 0.77 59.20 6.97
C PRO A 11 1.64 58.25 7.87
N VAL A 12 2.32 57.29 7.21
CA VAL A 12 3.60 56.57 7.52
C VAL A 12 4.06 56.35 8.99
N GLU A 13 4.27 55.07 9.35
CA GLU A 13 5.57 54.59 9.90
C GLU A 13 5.76 53.07 9.73
N GLU A 14 6.95 52.63 9.32
CA GLU A 14 7.41 51.24 9.41
C GLU A 14 8.22 51.08 10.70
N THR A 15 7.93 50.07 11.52
CA THR A 15 8.79 49.66 12.64
C THR A 15 9.02 48.16 12.62
N GLU A 16 10.29 47.75 12.55
CA GLU A 16 10.71 46.35 12.57
C GLU A 16 10.92 45.81 13.99
N ALA A 17 10.90 44.47 14.06
CA ALA A 17 11.71 43.62 14.96
C ALA A 17 11.19 43.21 16.36
N VAL A 18 11.78 42.08 16.80
CA VAL A 18 11.72 41.43 18.13
C VAL A 18 10.35 40.80 18.46
N VAL A 19 10.08 39.56 18.05
CA VAL A 19 10.49 38.29 18.71
C VAL A 19 9.80 38.08 20.07
N GLU A 20 8.96 37.05 20.12
CA GLU A 20 8.64 36.31 21.35
C GLU A 20 8.67 34.82 21.02
N ASP A 21 9.47 34.04 21.74
CA ASP A 21 9.82 32.67 21.37
C ASP A 21 8.77 31.64 21.80
N GLN A 22 8.35 30.79 20.86
CA GLN A 22 7.79 29.47 21.20
C GLN A 22 8.39 28.38 20.32
N GLU A 23 9.61 27.96 20.70
CA GLU A 23 10.13 26.65 20.34
C GLU A 23 9.13 25.57 20.77
N THR A 24 8.55 24.88 19.79
CA THR A 24 7.79 23.64 20.02
C THR A 24 8.59 22.48 19.43
N GLU A 25 9.69 22.16 20.10
CA GLU A 25 10.54 21.03 19.74
C GLU A 25 9.77 19.71 19.71
N ALA A 26 10.24 18.81 18.85
CA ALA A 26 9.50 17.64 18.43
C ALA A 26 9.34 16.57 19.52
N VAL A 27 8.10 16.10 19.71
CA VAL A 27 7.84 14.68 20.01
C VAL A 27 7.30 14.01 18.74
N VAL A 28 8.13 13.97 17.70
CA VAL A 28 7.93 13.04 16.59
C VAL A 28 8.46 11.70 17.07
N ASP A 29 7.55 10.81 17.47
CA ASP A 29 7.87 9.41 17.82
C ASP A 29 8.52 8.71 16.62
N THR A 30 9.84 8.82 16.52
CA THR A 30 10.69 8.10 15.59
C THR A 30 10.77 6.65 16.04
N LYS A 31 9.68 5.91 15.77
CA LYS A 31 9.57 4.46 16.02
C LYS A 31 10.84 3.78 15.54
N ASN A 32 11.65 3.37 16.52
CA ASN A 32 13.00 2.89 16.33
C ASN A 32 12.96 1.73 15.33
N GLN A 33 13.41 1.98 14.09
CA GLN A 33 13.26 0.99 13.03
C GLN A 33 14.19 -0.17 13.35
N PRO A 34 13.71 -1.43 13.41
CA PRO A 34 14.56 -2.56 13.73
C PRO A 34 15.71 -2.60 12.73
N GLU A 35 16.93 -2.45 13.25
CA GLU A 35 18.12 -2.23 12.44
C GLU A 35 18.32 -3.40 11.49
N THR A 36 18.38 -3.10 10.19
CA THR A 36 18.64 -4.13 9.19
C THR A 36 20.04 -4.66 9.39
N LYS A 37 20.19 -5.96 9.68
CA LYS A 37 21.47 -6.67 9.62
C LYS A 37 22.05 -6.64 8.20
N LYS A 38 22.69 -5.52 7.87
CA LYS A 38 23.83 -5.45 6.97
C LYS A 38 25.03 -5.90 7.83
N GLU A 39 25.98 -6.67 7.33
CA GLU A 39 26.31 -6.93 5.92
C GLU A 39 25.95 -8.37 5.48
N GLY A 40 25.66 -8.54 4.20
CA GLY A 40 25.38 -9.84 3.60
C GLY A 40 25.02 -9.71 2.11
N PRO A 41 25.10 -10.81 1.33
CA PRO A 41 24.71 -10.81 -0.08
C PRO A 41 23.21 -10.50 -0.25
N GLU A 42 22.83 -9.94 -1.40
CA GLU A 42 21.44 -9.56 -1.66
C GLU A 42 20.49 -10.76 -1.60
N LYS A 43 19.56 -10.73 -0.65
CA LYS A 43 18.52 -11.75 -0.51
C LYS A 43 17.29 -11.36 -1.32
N TRP A 44 17.17 -11.97 -2.49
CA TRP A 44 16.01 -11.86 -3.36
C TRP A 44 14.97 -12.93 -3.03
N GLY A 45 13.68 -12.59 -3.16
CA GLY A 45 12.56 -13.52 -3.00
C GLY A 45 11.42 -13.22 -3.97
N ILE A 46 10.28 -13.88 -3.78
CA ILE A 46 9.09 -13.72 -4.64
C ILE A 46 7.89 -13.25 -3.80
N ALA A 47 7.28 -12.14 -4.23
CA ALA A 47 6.08 -11.57 -3.64
C ALA A 47 4.87 -11.91 -4.53
N HIS A 48 4.10 -12.91 -4.12
CA HIS A 48 2.84 -13.29 -4.73
C HIS A 48 1.72 -12.36 -4.25
N ILE A 49 1.14 -11.59 -5.17
CA ILE A 49 0.03 -10.66 -4.90
C ILE A 49 -1.24 -11.23 -5.54
N PHE A 50 -2.02 -11.98 -4.77
CA PHE A 50 -3.31 -12.51 -5.21
C PHE A 50 -4.40 -11.49 -4.90
N SER A 51 -4.90 -10.77 -5.92
CA SER A 51 -5.91 -9.73 -5.73
C SER A 51 -7.19 -10.06 -6.47
N THR A 52 -8.29 -10.06 -5.72
CA THR A 52 -9.65 -10.34 -6.21
C THR A 52 -10.57 -9.17 -5.85
N PHE A 53 -11.79 -9.16 -6.39
CA PHE A 53 -12.80 -8.17 -6.01
C PHE A 53 -13.30 -8.33 -4.55
N ASN A 54 -13.04 -9.48 -3.91
CA ASN A 54 -13.47 -9.75 -2.55
C ASN A 54 -12.35 -9.51 -1.54
N ASN A 55 -11.15 -10.07 -1.75
CA ASN A 55 -9.99 -9.95 -0.85
C ASN A 55 -8.68 -9.78 -1.66
N THR A 56 -7.66 -9.15 -1.07
CA THR A 56 -6.27 -9.14 -1.56
C THR A 56 -5.34 -9.79 -0.54
N ILE A 57 -4.58 -10.79 -0.99
CA ILE A 57 -3.60 -11.54 -0.21
C ILE A 57 -2.20 -11.25 -0.75
N ILE A 58 -1.27 -10.96 0.16
CA ILE A 58 0.14 -10.74 -0.12
C ILE A 58 0.92 -11.84 0.59
N HIS A 59 1.68 -12.60 -0.18
CA HIS A 59 2.41 -13.79 0.26
C HIS A 59 3.85 -13.69 -0.22
N MET A 60 4.80 -13.58 0.70
CA MET A 60 6.22 -13.55 0.39
C MET A 60 6.84 -14.92 0.60
N THR A 61 7.70 -15.29 -0.34
CA THR A 61 8.34 -16.59 -0.47
C THR A 61 9.80 -16.44 -0.88
N ASP A 62 10.55 -17.53 -0.78
CA ASP A 62 11.88 -17.66 -1.38
C ASP A 62 11.82 -17.68 -2.93
N LEU A 63 12.95 -17.94 -3.60
CA LEU A 63 13.01 -17.97 -5.08
C LEU A 63 12.41 -19.25 -5.69
N THR A 64 12.31 -20.36 -4.95
CA THR A 64 11.60 -21.56 -5.39
C THR A 64 10.09 -21.43 -5.23
N GLY A 65 9.63 -20.59 -4.29
CA GLY A 65 8.21 -20.46 -3.93
C GLY A 65 7.72 -21.52 -2.95
N ALA A 66 8.61 -22.33 -2.37
CA ALA A 66 8.28 -23.42 -1.46
C ALA A 66 8.26 -22.96 0.01
N GLU A 67 9.19 -22.08 0.43
CA GLU A 67 9.24 -21.59 1.80
C GLU A 67 8.50 -20.25 1.94
N THR A 68 7.58 -20.18 2.91
CA THR A 68 6.80 -18.96 3.18
C THR A 68 7.52 -18.06 4.17
N VAL A 69 7.94 -16.89 3.68
CA VAL A 69 8.60 -15.83 4.47
C VAL A 69 7.59 -15.11 5.34
N SER A 70 6.46 -14.70 4.76
CA SER A 70 5.35 -14.05 5.46
C SER A 70 4.06 -14.09 4.61
N ILE A 71 2.90 -13.97 5.25
CA ILE A 71 1.60 -13.91 4.56
C ILE A 71 0.66 -12.98 5.31
N SER A 72 -0.11 -12.17 4.58
CA SER A 72 -1.19 -11.35 5.14
C SER A 72 -2.30 -11.12 4.11
N SER A 73 -3.55 -11.04 4.58
CA SER A 73 -4.73 -10.75 3.76
C SER A 73 -5.40 -9.46 4.23
N GLY A 74 -6.16 -8.81 3.35
CA GLY A 74 -6.86 -7.57 3.70
C GLY A 74 -7.83 -7.72 4.89
N GLY A 75 -8.46 -8.90 5.01
CA GLY A 75 -9.39 -9.23 6.11
C GLY A 75 -8.75 -9.41 7.50
N ILE A 76 -7.43 -9.60 7.58
CA ILE A 76 -6.73 -9.55 8.88
C ILE A 76 -6.68 -8.10 9.42
N HIS A 77 -6.76 -7.10 8.53
CA HIS A 77 -6.53 -5.68 8.84
C HIS A 77 -7.79 -4.81 8.89
N VAL A 78 -8.95 -5.37 8.53
CA VAL A 78 -10.25 -4.67 8.47
C VAL A 78 -11.38 -5.62 8.89
N THR A 79 -12.22 -5.16 9.81
CA THR A 79 -13.29 -5.94 10.48
C THR A 79 -14.58 -6.11 9.67
N ALA A 80 -14.64 -5.65 8.43
CA ALA A 80 -15.85 -5.65 7.61
C ALA A 80 -15.57 -6.21 6.21
N ASP A 81 -16.23 -7.33 5.89
CA ASP A 81 -16.02 -8.19 4.72
C ASP A 81 -15.95 -7.38 3.40
N ARG A 82 -16.81 -6.37 3.26
CA ARG A 82 -16.91 -5.51 2.07
C ARG A 82 -15.66 -4.67 1.78
N TYR A 83 -14.71 -4.60 2.72
CA TYR A 83 -13.48 -3.82 2.61
C TYR A 83 -12.22 -4.69 2.50
N GLU A 84 -12.33 -6.02 2.51
CA GLU A 84 -11.19 -6.94 2.38
C GLU A 84 -10.36 -6.72 1.09
N SER A 85 -11.00 -6.36 -0.02
CA SER A 85 -10.33 -6.03 -1.30
C SER A 85 -9.87 -4.58 -1.41
N SER A 86 -10.20 -3.72 -0.43
CA SER A 86 -9.99 -2.28 -0.55
C SER A 86 -8.49 -1.93 -0.67
N PRO A 87 -8.14 -0.85 -1.39
CA PRO A 87 -6.77 -0.34 -1.44
C PRO A 87 -6.17 -0.10 -0.04
N PHE A 88 -6.99 0.32 0.93
CA PHE A 88 -6.58 0.54 2.32
C PHE A 88 -6.19 -0.77 3.03
N ALA A 89 -7.01 -1.82 2.91
CA ALA A 89 -6.71 -3.14 3.45
C ALA A 89 -5.44 -3.73 2.84
N ALA A 90 -5.27 -3.59 1.51
CA ALA A 90 -4.08 -4.04 0.79
C ALA A 90 -2.80 -3.30 1.23
N MET A 91 -2.87 -1.98 1.51
CA MET A 91 -1.72 -1.22 2.05
C MET A 91 -1.35 -1.65 3.48
N LYS A 92 -2.33 -1.90 4.37
CA LYS A 92 -2.05 -2.44 5.71
C LYS A 92 -1.42 -3.83 5.67
N ALA A 93 -1.97 -4.73 4.84
CA ALA A 93 -1.42 -6.08 4.63
C ALA A 93 0.03 -6.01 4.11
N ALA A 94 0.32 -5.09 3.18
CA ALA A 94 1.67 -4.88 2.66
C ALA A 94 2.65 -4.39 3.74
N ASN A 95 2.27 -3.42 4.58
CA ASN A 95 3.12 -2.90 5.64
C ASN A 95 3.49 -3.99 6.67
N SER A 96 2.51 -4.78 7.12
CA SER A 96 2.73 -5.90 8.04
C SER A 96 3.66 -6.97 7.45
N VAL A 97 3.53 -7.25 6.14
CA VAL A 97 4.43 -8.13 5.38
C VAL A 97 5.84 -7.53 5.26
N VAL A 98 5.96 -6.22 5.03
CA VAL A 98 7.26 -5.50 4.97
C VAL A 98 8.00 -5.61 6.30
N GLU A 99 7.34 -5.32 7.43
CA GLU A 99 7.92 -5.36 8.77
C GLU A 99 8.47 -6.76 9.09
N ALA A 100 7.64 -7.80 8.95
CA ALA A 100 8.03 -9.19 9.21
C ALA A 100 9.17 -9.68 8.30
N THR A 101 9.26 -9.16 7.08
CA THR A 101 10.22 -9.63 6.06
C THR A 101 11.53 -8.84 6.10
N ARG A 102 11.50 -7.57 6.53
CA ARG A 102 12.69 -6.76 6.80
C ARG A 102 13.51 -7.33 7.96
N VAL A 103 12.85 -7.84 9.01
CA VAL A 103 13.52 -8.57 10.12
C VAL A 103 14.23 -9.83 9.63
N LYS A 104 13.71 -10.50 8.59
CA LYS A 104 14.33 -11.68 7.96
C LYS A 104 15.47 -11.33 6.99
N GLY A 105 15.73 -10.04 6.73
CA GLY A 105 16.87 -9.55 5.96
C GLY A 105 16.75 -9.70 4.44
N PHE A 106 15.54 -9.72 3.88
CA PHE A 106 15.33 -9.65 2.44
C PHE A 106 15.59 -8.24 1.89
N THR A 107 16.23 -8.15 0.73
CA THR A 107 16.64 -6.88 0.10
C THR A 107 15.78 -6.51 -1.12
N GLY A 108 15.20 -7.50 -1.79
CA GLY A 108 14.39 -7.27 -3.00
C GLY A 108 13.44 -8.41 -3.34
N PHE A 109 12.43 -8.10 -4.15
CA PHE A 109 11.37 -9.03 -4.54
C PHE A 109 11.06 -8.96 -6.04
N HIS A 110 10.87 -10.13 -6.64
CA HIS A 110 10.13 -10.28 -7.89
C HIS A 110 8.64 -10.34 -7.56
N ILE A 111 7.82 -9.55 -8.26
CA ILE A 111 6.38 -9.46 -7.99
C ILE A 111 5.64 -10.36 -8.97
N ARG A 112 4.79 -11.24 -8.45
CA ARG A 112 3.89 -12.09 -9.26
C ARG A 112 2.45 -11.71 -8.94
N VAL A 113 1.84 -10.91 -9.80
CA VAL A 113 0.44 -10.48 -9.67
C VAL A 113 -0.48 -11.61 -10.16
N ARG A 114 -1.58 -11.86 -9.46
CA ARG A 114 -2.52 -12.93 -9.80
C ARG A 114 -3.96 -12.53 -9.54
N ALA A 115 -4.78 -12.48 -10.59
CA ALA A 115 -6.23 -12.46 -10.48
C ALA A 115 -6.79 -13.89 -10.26
N VAL A 116 -8.12 -14.03 -10.12
CA VAL A 116 -8.79 -15.34 -9.97
C VAL A 116 -8.46 -16.27 -11.15
N GLY A 117 -8.46 -15.73 -12.37
CA GLY A 117 -8.19 -16.45 -13.61
C GLY A 117 -9.17 -17.59 -13.89
N GLY A 118 -8.76 -18.54 -14.74
CA GLY A 118 -9.59 -19.67 -15.17
C GLY A 118 -10.90 -19.20 -15.81
N VAL A 119 -12.02 -19.68 -15.27
CA VAL A 119 -13.38 -19.25 -15.63
C VAL A 119 -13.83 -17.96 -14.92
N GLY A 120 -13.04 -17.44 -13.99
CA GLY A 120 -13.36 -16.32 -13.10
C GLY A 120 -13.17 -14.94 -13.74
N SER A 121 -12.56 -14.01 -12.99
CA SER A 121 -12.05 -12.74 -13.52
C SER A 121 -10.58 -12.88 -13.88
N ARG A 122 -10.20 -12.44 -15.08
CA ARG A 122 -8.79 -12.25 -15.46
C ARG A 122 -8.24 -10.90 -15.03
N VAL A 123 -9.11 -9.93 -14.71
CA VAL A 123 -8.72 -8.61 -14.20
C VAL A 123 -8.39 -8.72 -12.71
N PRO A 124 -7.20 -8.28 -12.25
CA PRO A 124 -6.84 -8.21 -10.83
C PRO A 124 -7.77 -7.30 -10.03
N GLY A 125 -7.89 -7.58 -8.72
CA GLY A 125 -8.65 -6.75 -7.79
C GLY A 125 -8.04 -5.35 -7.56
N PRO A 126 -8.83 -4.41 -7.00
CA PRO A 126 -8.40 -3.03 -6.78
C PRO A 126 -7.24 -2.89 -5.78
N GLY A 127 -7.01 -3.90 -4.93
CA GLY A 127 -5.89 -3.94 -3.99
C GLY A 127 -4.52 -4.19 -4.65
N ALA A 128 -4.45 -4.73 -5.88
CA ALA A 128 -3.18 -5.11 -6.52
C ALA A 128 -2.19 -3.94 -6.63
N GLN A 129 -2.62 -2.83 -7.24
CA GLN A 129 -1.78 -1.64 -7.45
C GLN A 129 -1.43 -0.93 -6.14
N ALA A 130 -2.30 -1.04 -5.13
CA ALA A 130 -2.06 -0.50 -3.79
C ALA A 130 -0.99 -1.30 -3.03
N ALA A 131 -1.03 -2.63 -3.13
CA ALA A 131 -0.02 -3.53 -2.57
C ALA A 131 1.37 -3.28 -3.19
N ILE A 132 1.48 -3.24 -4.52
CA ILE A 132 2.75 -2.96 -5.23
C ILE A 132 3.35 -1.62 -4.77
N ARG A 133 2.52 -0.56 -4.70
CA ARG A 133 2.94 0.77 -4.24
C ARG A 133 3.38 0.79 -2.78
N ALA A 134 2.77 -0.02 -1.91
CA ALA A 134 3.17 -0.14 -0.51
C ALA A 134 4.49 -0.92 -0.36
N LEU A 135 4.69 -2.01 -1.10
CA LEU A 135 5.97 -2.75 -1.11
C LEU A 135 7.14 -1.87 -1.57
N ALA A 136 6.93 -1.00 -2.58
CA ALA A 136 7.93 -0.01 -3.00
C ALA A 136 8.29 0.96 -1.86
N ARG A 137 7.29 1.49 -1.16
CA ARG A 137 7.47 2.39 0.00
C ARG A 137 8.08 1.70 1.22
N GLY A 138 7.96 0.38 1.31
CA GLY A 138 8.60 -0.46 2.33
C GLY A 138 10.13 -0.55 2.21
N GLY A 139 10.72 -0.02 1.13
CA GLY A 139 12.17 0.04 0.94
C GLY A 139 12.80 -1.19 0.29
N PHE A 140 12.00 -2.14 -0.22
CA PHE A 140 12.51 -3.27 -0.99
C PHE A 140 12.84 -2.88 -2.43
N LYS A 141 13.92 -3.44 -2.99
CA LYS A 141 14.18 -3.38 -4.43
C LYS A 141 13.10 -4.18 -5.18
N ILE A 142 12.35 -3.54 -6.06
CA ILE A 142 11.40 -4.23 -6.96
C ILE A 142 12.17 -4.68 -8.20
N GLY A 143 12.09 -5.98 -8.51
CA GLY A 143 12.62 -6.54 -9.75
C GLY A 143 11.55 -6.65 -10.84
N ARG A 144 11.50 -7.83 -11.50
CA ARG A 144 10.46 -8.14 -12.49
C ARG A 144 9.07 -8.13 -11.85
N ILE A 145 8.07 -7.69 -12.64
CA ILE A 145 6.65 -7.71 -12.29
C ILE A 145 5.94 -8.53 -13.36
N ASP A 146 5.55 -9.75 -13.01
CA ASP A 146 4.92 -10.71 -13.92
C ASP A 146 3.43 -10.87 -13.57
N ASP A 147 2.54 -10.96 -14.56
CA ASP A 147 1.16 -11.44 -14.36
C ASP A 147 1.14 -12.96 -14.50
N VAL A 148 0.77 -13.64 -13.42
CA VAL A 148 0.62 -15.11 -13.33
C VAL A 148 -0.84 -15.51 -13.12
N THR A 149 -1.78 -14.66 -13.53
CA THR A 149 -3.20 -14.99 -13.65
C THR A 149 -3.39 -16.22 -14.55
N PRO A 150 -4.02 -17.32 -14.07
CA PRO A 150 -4.10 -18.54 -14.85
C PRO A 150 -5.04 -18.37 -16.05
N ILE A 151 -4.49 -18.47 -17.27
CA ILE A 151 -5.22 -18.45 -18.54
C ILE A 151 -5.26 -19.90 -19.08
N PRO A 152 -6.42 -20.57 -19.11
CA PRO A 152 -6.54 -21.89 -19.69
C PRO A 152 -6.73 -21.82 -21.22
N HIS A 153 -6.27 -22.83 -21.95
CA HIS A 153 -6.41 -22.91 -23.41
C HIS A 153 -7.89 -23.00 -23.87
N ASP A 154 -8.71 -23.74 -23.12
CA ASP A 154 -10.18 -23.73 -23.21
C ASP A 154 -10.80 -23.68 -21.80
N THR A 155 -12.03 -23.22 -21.68
CA THR A 155 -12.71 -22.96 -20.41
C THR A 155 -13.81 -23.96 -20.11
N THR A 156 -13.80 -24.54 -18.91
CA THR A 156 -14.98 -25.22 -18.37
C THR A 156 -16.14 -24.24 -18.17
N ARG A 157 -17.36 -24.76 -18.04
CA ARG A 157 -18.57 -23.95 -17.91
C ARG A 157 -18.51 -23.03 -16.68
N LYS A 158 -18.48 -21.72 -16.91
CA LYS A 158 -18.48 -20.67 -15.88
C LYS A 158 -19.70 -20.76 -14.94
N LYS A 159 -19.50 -20.44 -13.66
CA LYS A 159 -20.55 -20.42 -12.62
C LYS A 159 -21.72 -19.51 -13.02
N GLY A 160 -22.85 -20.12 -13.37
CA GLY A 160 -24.08 -19.44 -13.75
C GLY A 160 -25.00 -20.26 -14.66
N GLY A 161 -26.21 -19.75 -14.88
CA GLY A 161 -27.08 -20.23 -15.96
C GLY A 161 -26.69 -19.64 -17.32
N LYS A 162 -27.26 -20.14 -18.42
CA LYS A 162 -27.09 -19.57 -19.78
C LYS A 162 -27.46 -18.08 -19.86
N ARG A 163 -28.33 -17.61 -18.94
CA ARG A 163 -28.79 -16.21 -18.82
C ARG A 163 -27.92 -15.36 -17.85
N GLY A 164 -26.75 -15.84 -17.43
CA GLY A 164 -25.83 -15.12 -16.52
C GLY A 164 -26.33 -15.02 -15.07
N ARG A 165 -25.72 -14.09 -14.31
CA ARG A 165 -26.28 -13.59 -13.04
C ARG A 165 -27.31 -12.52 -13.39
N ARG A 166 -28.52 -12.65 -12.84
CA ARG A 166 -29.49 -11.55 -12.76
C ARG A 166 -29.35 -10.89 -11.38
N VAL A 167 -29.50 -9.58 -11.35
CA VAL A 167 -29.46 -8.69 -10.18
C VAL A 167 -30.67 -7.79 -10.29
#